data_AF-A0A932RMC3-F1
#
_entry.id   AF-A0A932RMC3-F1
#
_cell.length_a   1.000
_cell.length_b   1.000
_cell.length_c   1.000
_cell.angle_alpha   90.00
_cell.angle_beta   90.00
_cell.angle_gamma   90.00
#
_symmetry.space_group_name_H-M   'P 1'
#
loop_
_entity.id
_entity.type
_entity.pdbx_description
1 polymer ?
#
loop_
_entity_poly.entity_id
_entity_poly.type
_entity_poly.pdbx_seq_one_letter_code
_entity_poly.pdbx_strand_id
1 'polypeptide(L)'
;MEKKSVMLMWLFLPLAVVCCGISTFAMAEQLNALGQLITQGSVAYIDNNPIPSGTMVMAGDKIRAINAPALISLTGGGRVELSPNTQMTMAGQGQALQITQTSGKSRVHVPRETTLTMITPKATVTTLKSGQGFTGTLTVESTRVTFVSEKGEFTLTETESGKTRTVPEGESATVGSESESASATRGSGVPSAKSVRTGLGRSKAAWWTVGVVGAGATAGAVAGVRSSDKDVNPPVSPSRP
;
A
#
# COMPACT_ATOMS: atom_id res chain seq x y z
N MET A 1 68.14 -1.52 -42.47
CA MET A 1 66.98 -0.85 -41.84
C MET A 1 65.77 -1.70 -42.15
N GLU A 2 65.16 -2.34 -41.15
CA GLU A 2 63.75 -2.77 -41.11
C GLU A 2 63.53 -3.59 -39.83
N LYS A 3 63.02 -2.93 -38.79
CA LYS A 3 62.51 -3.56 -37.57
C LYS A 3 61.22 -2.82 -37.17
N LYS A 4 60.12 -3.14 -37.84
CA LYS A 4 58.77 -2.75 -37.42
C LYS A 4 57.79 -3.80 -37.93
N SER A 5 57.45 -4.81 -37.13
CA SER A 5 56.27 -5.66 -37.40
C SER A 5 55.78 -6.55 -36.25
N VAL A 6 56.42 -6.61 -35.08
CA VAL A 6 56.00 -7.60 -34.05
C VAL A 6 55.16 -7.01 -32.92
N MET A 7 54.97 -5.69 -32.87
CA MET A 7 54.37 -5.01 -31.71
C MET A 7 52.94 -4.51 -31.94
N LEU A 8 52.17 -5.16 -32.83
CA LEU A 8 50.77 -4.81 -33.12
C LEU A 8 49.78 -5.99 -32.99
N MET A 9 50.18 -7.07 -32.31
CA MET A 9 49.38 -8.30 -32.20
C MET A 9 49.05 -8.69 -30.75
N TRP A 10 49.14 -7.74 -29.81
CA TRP A 10 48.85 -7.95 -28.39
C TRP A 10 47.80 -6.98 -27.82
N LEU A 11 47.22 -6.11 -28.65
CA LEU A 11 46.27 -5.07 -28.19
C LEU A 11 44.81 -5.32 -28.57
N PHE A 12 44.44 -6.55 -28.96
CA PHE A 12 43.05 -6.87 -29.32
C PHE A 12 42.45 -8.03 -28.52
N LEU A 13 43.16 -8.62 -27.56
CA LEU A 13 42.67 -9.82 -26.86
C LEU A 13 41.82 -9.61 -25.58
N PRO A 14 41.70 -8.44 -24.92
CA PRO A 14 40.83 -8.35 -23.75
C PRO A 14 39.39 -7.89 -24.04
N LEU A 15 39.05 -7.46 -25.27
CA LEU A 15 37.72 -6.87 -25.55
C LEU A 15 36.61 -7.88 -25.87
N ALA A 16 36.93 -9.17 -26.08
CA ALA A 16 35.93 -10.18 -26.41
C ALA A 16 35.28 -10.86 -25.19
N VAL A 17 35.82 -10.67 -23.98
CA VAL A 17 35.30 -11.32 -22.75
C VAL A 17 34.25 -10.46 -22.04
N VAL A 18 34.05 -9.21 -22.45
CA VAL A 18 33.10 -8.29 -21.78
C VAL A 18 31.68 -8.35 -22.37
N CYS A 19 31.46 -8.96 -23.54
CA CYS A 19 30.15 -8.97 -24.20
C CYS A 19 29.21 -10.14 -23.81
N CYS A 20 29.67 -11.17 -23.10
CA CYS A 20 28.82 -12.32 -22.73
C CYS A 20 28.20 -12.22 -21.32
N GLY A 21 28.46 -11.14 -20.57
CA GLY A 21 28.04 -10.98 -19.18
C GLY A 21 26.70 -10.28 -18.96
N ILE A 22 26.01 -9.85 -20.02
CA ILE A 22 24.66 -9.28 -19.90
C ILE A 22 23.68 -10.41 -20.21
N SER A 23 23.68 -11.44 -19.36
CA SER A 23 22.53 -12.33 -19.27
C SER A 23 21.37 -11.44 -18.84
N THR A 24 20.49 -11.17 -19.79
CA THR A 24 19.16 -10.60 -19.55
C THR A 24 18.48 -11.50 -18.54
N PHE A 25 18.54 -11.12 -17.26
CA PHE A 25 17.60 -11.61 -16.27
C PHE A 25 16.24 -11.07 -16.72
N ALA A 26 15.57 -11.81 -17.60
CA ALA A 26 14.14 -11.79 -17.69
C ALA A 26 13.66 -12.25 -16.31
N MET A 27 13.52 -11.29 -15.40
CA MET A 27 12.77 -11.45 -14.17
C MET A 27 11.41 -11.93 -14.64
N ALA A 28 11.16 -13.23 -14.53
CA ALA A 28 9.82 -13.76 -14.64
C ALA A 28 9.04 -13.03 -13.54
N GLU A 29 8.19 -12.08 -13.93
CA GLU A 29 7.22 -11.48 -13.03
C GLU A 29 6.38 -12.65 -12.51
N GLN A 30 6.71 -13.09 -11.31
CA GLN A 30 5.98 -14.13 -10.63
C GLN A 30 4.59 -13.57 -10.37
N LEU A 31 3.63 -13.90 -11.24
CA LEU A 31 2.25 -13.48 -11.16
C LEU A 31 1.70 -13.90 -9.79
N ASN A 32 1.59 -12.94 -8.89
CA ASN A 32 1.16 -13.21 -7.53
C ASN A 32 -0.36 -13.06 -7.45
N ALA A 33 -1.06 -14.17 -7.27
CA ALA A 33 -2.51 -14.18 -7.11
C ALA A 33 -2.90 -13.55 -5.77
N LEU A 34 -3.58 -12.41 -5.81
CA LEU A 34 -3.91 -11.63 -4.61
C LEU A 34 -5.21 -12.08 -3.96
N GLY A 35 -6.14 -12.59 -4.77
CA GLY A 35 -7.43 -13.02 -4.28
C GLY A 35 -8.43 -13.32 -5.39
N GLN A 36 -9.68 -13.40 -5.00
CA GLN A 36 -10.81 -13.66 -5.88
C GLN A 36 -11.81 -12.51 -5.81
N LEU A 37 -12.23 -12.04 -6.97
CA LEU A 37 -13.29 -11.04 -7.06
C LEU A 37 -14.65 -11.72 -6.83
N ILE A 38 -15.47 -11.11 -5.98
CA ILE A 38 -16.85 -11.48 -5.71
C ILE A 38 -17.72 -10.25 -6.00
N THR A 39 -18.59 -10.34 -7.00
CA THR A 39 -19.51 -9.25 -7.32
C THR A 39 -20.95 -9.67 -7.08
N GLN A 40 -21.76 -8.76 -6.53
CA GLN A 40 -23.19 -8.97 -6.40
C GLN A 40 -23.91 -8.35 -7.61
N GLY A 41 -24.20 -9.17 -8.62
CA GLY A 41 -25.11 -8.81 -9.71
C GLY A 41 -24.58 -7.82 -10.75
N SER A 42 -23.29 -7.46 -10.73
CA SER A 42 -22.71 -6.52 -11.67
C SER A 42 -21.25 -6.80 -11.95
N VAL A 43 -20.77 -6.26 -13.06
CA VAL A 43 -19.46 -6.58 -13.60
C VAL A 43 -18.43 -5.56 -13.09
N ALA A 44 -17.38 -6.05 -12.43
CA ALA A 44 -16.17 -5.24 -12.27
C ALA A 44 -15.34 -5.34 -13.55
N TYR A 45 -14.42 -4.41 -13.74
CA TYR A 45 -13.57 -4.41 -14.93
C TYR A 45 -12.11 -4.60 -14.53
N ILE A 46 -11.40 -5.45 -15.28
CA ILE A 46 -9.93 -5.52 -15.28
C ILE A 46 -9.45 -5.04 -16.64
N ASP A 47 -8.61 -4.01 -16.66
CA ASP A 47 -8.09 -3.41 -17.89
C ASP A 47 -9.20 -3.03 -18.90
N ASN A 48 -10.30 -2.48 -18.39
CA ASN A 48 -11.52 -2.11 -19.13
C ASN A 48 -12.33 -3.27 -19.72
N ASN A 49 -11.99 -4.52 -19.40
CA ASN A 49 -12.79 -5.67 -19.80
C ASN A 49 -13.71 -6.10 -18.66
N PRO A 50 -15.01 -6.31 -18.94
CA PRO A 50 -15.94 -6.81 -17.95
C PRO A 50 -15.54 -8.22 -17.49
N ILE A 51 -15.41 -8.44 -16.18
CA ILE A 51 -15.07 -9.75 -15.61
C ILE A 51 -16.20 -10.33 -14.73
N PRO A 52 -16.45 -11.65 -14.84
CA PRO A 52 -17.45 -12.31 -14.01
C PRO A 52 -17.01 -12.38 -12.54
N SER A 53 -17.98 -12.60 -11.66
CA SER A 53 -17.69 -12.98 -10.28
C SER A 53 -16.91 -14.31 -10.27
N GLY A 54 -15.96 -14.43 -9.36
CA GLY A 54 -15.08 -15.58 -9.21
C GLY A 54 -13.75 -15.47 -9.96
N THR A 55 -13.55 -14.41 -10.75
CA THR A 55 -12.26 -14.16 -11.43
C THR A 55 -11.15 -13.92 -10.41
N MET A 56 -10.00 -14.57 -10.64
CA MET A 56 -8.80 -14.37 -9.85
C MET A 56 -8.20 -13.00 -10.18
N VAL A 57 -7.86 -12.26 -9.13
CA VAL A 57 -7.22 -10.95 -9.23
C VAL A 57 -5.72 -11.13 -9.06
N MET A 58 -4.96 -10.69 -10.05
CA MET A 58 -3.51 -10.73 -10.07
C MET A 58 -2.92 -9.41 -9.60
N ALA A 59 -1.68 -9.45 -9.10
CA ALA A 59 -0.92 -8.24 -8.84
C ALA A 59 -0.73 -7.43 -10.12
N GLY A 60 -1.00 -6.13 -10.05
CA GLY A 60 -0.94 -5.20 -11.19
C GLY A 60 -2.28 -4.95 -11.87
N ASP A 61 -3.30 -5.79 -11.64
CA ASP A 61 -4.61 -5.62 -12.27
C ASP A 61 -5.25 -4.28 -11.91
N LYS A 62 -5.75 -3.57 -12.93
CA LYS A 62 -6.54 -2.33 -12.76
C LYS A 62 -8.01 -2.67 -12.60
N ILE A 63 -8.49 -2.61 -11.37
CA ILE A 63 -9.85 -2.98 -11.01
C ILE A 63 -10.73 -1.73 -10.97
N ARG A 64 -11.87 -1.80 -11.66
CA ARG A 64 -12.87 -0.72 -11.65
C ARG A 64 -14.24 -1.26 -11.26
N ALA A 65 -14.84 -0.65 -10.25
CA ALA A 65 -16.24 -0.82 -9.86
C ALA A 65 -17.01 0.38 -10.41
N ILE A 66 -17.86 0.19 -11.42
CA ILE A 66 -18.56 1.30 -12.10
C ILE A 66 -19.93 1.53 -11.45
N ASN A 67 -20.89 0.63 -11.70
CA ASN A 67 -22.30 0.83 -11.35
C ASN A 67 -22.73 0.14 -10.04
N ALA A 68 -21.87 -0.71 -9.48
CA ALA A 68 -22.20 -1.55 -8.34
C ALA A 68 -20.98 -1.78 -7.47
N PRO A 69 -21.19 -2.12 -6.19
CA PRO A 69 -20.08 -2.49 -5.32
C PRO A 69 -19.44 -3.80 -5.77
N ALA A 70 -18.15 -3.92 -5.52
CA ALA A 70 -17.38 -5.14 -5.73
C ALA A 70 -16.66 -5.52 -4.44
N LEU A 71 -16.57 -6.80 -4.13
CA LEU A 71 -15.84 -7.31 -2.97
C LEU A 71 -14.70 -8.21 -3.48
N ILE A 72 -13.49 -8.01 -2.98
CA ILE A 72 -12.35 -8.86 -3.31
C ILE A 72 -11.98 -9.62 -2.05
N SER A 73 -12.05 -10.94 -2.10
CA SER A 73 -11.59 -11.81 -1.02
C SER A 73 -10.11 -12.14 -1.24
N LEU A 74 -9.24 -11.78 -0.30
CA LEU A 74 -7.79 -11.94 -0.42
C LEU A 74 -7.36 -13.36 -0.01
N THR A 75 -6.33 -13.91 -0.67
CA THR A 75 -5.80 -15.26 -0.42
C THR A 75 -5.32 -15.46 1.03
N GLY A 76 -4.88 -14.38 1.70
CA GLY A 76 -4.39 -14.39 3.09
C GLY A 76 -5.45 -14.21 4.17
N GLY A 77 -6.75 -14.20 3.83
CA GLY A 77 -7.81 -13.95 4.81
C GLY A 77 -7.99 -12.45 5.09
N GLY A 78 -8.46 -11.72 4.08
CA GLY A 78 -8.85 -10.32 4.17
C GLY A 78 -9.88 -10.00 3.10
N ARG A 79 -10.39 -8.77 3.10
CA ARG A 79 -11.34 -8.31 2.08
C ARG A 79 -11.12 -6.85 1.72
N VAL A 80 -11.36 -6.53 0.45
CA VAL A 80 -11.45 -5.17 -0.07
C VAL A 80 -12.83 -4.96 -0.66
N GLU A 81 -13.59 -4.04 -0.08
CA GLU A 81 -14.91 -3.63 -0.57
C GLU A 81 -14.76 -2.33 -1.36
N LEU A 82 -15.18 -2.34 -2.62
CA LEU A 82 -15.19 -1.20 -3.52
C LEU A 82 -16.61 -0.68 -3.63
N SER A 83 -16.80 0.61 -3.38
CA SER A 83 -18.04 1.29 -3.73
C SER A 83 -18.13 1.50 -5.24
N PRO A 84 -19.32 1.83 -5.79
CA PRO A 84 -19.44 2.29 -7.16
C PRO A 84 -18.52 3.49 -7.45
N ASN A 85 -18.11 3.63 -8.72
CA ASN A 85 -17.17 4.63 -9.23
C ASN A 85 -15.76 4.60 -8.61
N THR A 86 -15.32 3.42 -8.17
CA THR A 86 -13.98 3.22 -7.60
C THR A 86 -13.02 2.61 -8.62
N GLN A 87 -11.81 3.15 -8.68
CA GLN A 87 -10.72 2.61 -9.49
C GLN A 87 -9.47 2.42 -8.62
N MET A 88 -8.91 1.22 -8.69
CA MET A 88 -7.73 0.85 -7.93
C MET A 88 -6.84 -0.14 -8.70
N THR A 89 -5.59 -0.25 -8.28
CA THR A 89 -4.68 -1.34 -8.59
C THR A 89 -4.20 -1.95 -7.28
N MET A 90 -3.96 -3.25 -7.26
CA MET A 90 -3.38 -3.92 -6.09
C MET A 90 -2.09 -4.62 -6.47
N ALA A 91 -1.15 -4.62 -5.54
CA ALA A 91 0.06 -5.41 -5.61
C ALA A 91 0.26 -6.06 -4.25
N GLY A 92 0.86 -7.24 -4.23
CA GLY A 92 1.13 -7.95 -2.99
C GLY A 92 2.42 -8.74 -3.09
N GLN A 93 3.18 -8.76 -2.01
CA GLN A 93 4.40 -9.54 -1.89
C GLN A 93 4.50 -10.12 -0.49
N GLY A 94 4.36 -11.43 -0.37
CA GLY A 94 4.29 -12.11 0.93
C GLY A 94 3.15 -11.56 1.78
N GLN A 95 3.50 -10.98 2.92
CA GLN A 95 2.57 -10.38 3.88
C GLN A 95 2.30 -8.88 3.66
N ALA A 96 2.86 -8.27 2.62
CA ALA A 96 2.60 -6.88 2.28
C ALA A 96 1.51 -6.77 1.21
N LEU A 97 0.48 -5.97 1.48
CA LEU A 97 -0.54 -5.56 0.52
C LEU A 97 -0.38 -4.07 0.22
N GLN A 98 -0.21 -3.76 -1.06
CA GLN A 98 -0.20 -2.40 -1.58
C GLN A 98 -1.43 -2.17 -2.44
N ILE A 99 -2.15 -1.09 -2.15
CA ILE A 99 -3.32 -0.64 -2.89
C ILE A 99 -3.02 0.73 -3.46
N THR A 100 -3.12 0.92 -4.77
CA THR A 100 -3.06 2.24 -5.40
C THR A 100 -4.46 2.62 -5.85
N GLN A 101 -5.10 3.59 -5.19
CA GLN A 101 -6.45 4.04 -5.51
C GLN A 101 -6.42 5.42 -6.16
N THR A 102 -7.02 5.53 -7.36
CA THR A 102 -7.06 6.79 -8.11
C THR A 102 -8.36 7.56 -7.91
N SER A 103 -9.47 6.88 -7.61
CA SER A 103 -10.77 7.51 -7.38
C SER A 103 -11.73 6.62 -6.59
N GLY A 104 -12.76 7.23 -6.00
CA GLY A 104 -13.90 6.56 -5.39
C GLY A 104 -13.68 6.20 -3.93
N LYS A 105 -14.43 5.23 -3.43
CA LYS A 105 -14.42 4.80 -2.02
C LYS A 105 -14.14 3.30 -1.92
N SER A 106 -13.22 2.93 -1.04
CA SER A 106 -12.95 1.54 -0.68
C SER A 106 -12.93 1.37 0.85
N ARG A 107 -13.22 0.15 1.29
CA ARG A 107 -13.05 -0.30 2.67
C ARG A 107 -12.19 -1.56 2.65
N VAL A 108 -11.12 -1.54 3.44
CA VAL A 108 -10.14 -2.62 3.48
C VAL A 108 -10.16 -3.25 4.86
N HIS A 109 -10.15 -4.57 4.90
CA HIS A 109 -9.97 -5.36 6.10
C HIS A 109 -8.85 -6.36 5.86
N VAL A 110 -7.78 -6.29 6.63
CA VAL A 110 -6.63 -7.19 6.53
C VAL A 110 -6.33 -7.85 7.88
N PRO A 111 -5.85 -9.11 7.87
CA PRO A 111 -5.58 -9.86 9.09
C PRO A 111 -4.30 -9.36 9.78
N ARG A 112 -4.01 -9.89 10.97
CA ARG A 112 -2.94 -9.43 11.88
C ARG A 112 -1.54 -9.43 11.28
N GLU A 113 -1.30 -10.34 10.35
CA GLU A 113 0.01 -10.60 9.78
C GLU A 113 0.27 -9.77 8.52
N THR A 114 -0.72 -9.01 8.03
CA THR A 114 -0.60 -8.28 6.77
C THR A 114 -0.30 -6.81 7.01
N THR A 115 0.78 -6.31 6.43
CA THR A 115 1.04 -4.87 6.35
C THR A 115 0.26 -4.28 5.18
N LEU A 116 -0.34 -3.11 5.40
CA LEU A 116 -1.15 -2.45 4.38
C LEU A 116 -0.57 -1.07 4.06
N THR A 117 -0.36 -0.83 2.77
CA THR A 117 0.02 0.47 2.20
C THR A 117 -1.04 0.88 1.17
N MET A 118 -1.75 1.97 1.41
CA MET A 118 -2.67 2.55 0.44
C MET A 118 -2.06 3.84 -0.12
N ILE A 119 -1.88 3.90 -1.43
CA ILE A 119 -1.28 5.01 -2.17
C ILE A 119 -2.39 5.71 -2.95
N THR A 120 -2.41 7.03 -2.88
CA THR A 120 -3.29 7.90 -3.64
C THR A 120 -2.47 9.03 -4.25
N PRO A 121 -3.02 9.81 -5.19
CA PRO A 121 -2.30 10.97 -5.73
C PRO A 121 -1.89 12.00 -4.67
N LYS A 122 -2.58 12.08 -3.53
CA LYS A 122 -2.36 13.13 -2.52
C LYS A 122 -1.81 12.64 -1.19
N ALA A 123 -1.92 11.35 -0.91
CA ALA A 123 -1.48 10.78 0.35
C ALA A 123 -1.12 9.29 0.24
N THR A 124 -0.24 8.87 1.13
CA THR A 124 0.07 7.47 1.40
C THR A 124 -0.38 7.14 2.83
N VAL A 125 -1.13 6.06 2.99
CA VAL A 125 -1.59 5.54 4.28
C VAL A 125 -0.89 4.22 4.54
N THR A 126 -0.20 4.09 5.66
CA THR A 126 0.50 2.86 6.07
C THR A 126 0.06 2.42 7.45
N THR A 127 0.04 1.11 7.70
CA THR A 127 -0.18 0.57 9.04
C THR A 127 1.00 0.88 9.97
N LEU A 128 0.75 1.36 11.19
CA LEU A 128 1.83 1.72 12.11
C LEU A 128 2.36 0.53 12.94
N LYS A 129 1.47 -0.30 13.50
CA LYS A 129 1.82 -1.40 14.42
C LYS A 129 1.47 -2.76 13.84
N SER A 130 2.47 -3.61 13.56
CA SER A 130 2.22 -4.99 13.11
C SER A 130 1.57 -5.85 14.21
N GLY A 131 0.91 -6.95 13.81
CA GLY A 131 0.38 -7.95 14.74
C GLY A 131 -1.08 -7.77 15.17
N GLN A 132 -1.79 -6.76 14.65
CA GLN A 132 -3.22 -6.57 14.83
C GLN A 132 -3.94 -6.47 13.48
N GLY A 133 -5.20 -6.90 13.42
CA GLY A 133 -5.97 -6.83 12.18
C GLY A 133 -6.43 -5.40 11.97
N PHE A 134 -6.35 -4.93 10.74
CA PHE A 134 -6.63 -3.54 10.41
C PHE A 134 -7.92 -3.41 9.63
N THR A 135 -8.64 -2.32 9.85
CA THR A 135 -9.81 -1.97 9.05
C THR A 135 -9.84 -0.47 8.84
N GLY A 136 -10.00 -0.05 7.60
CA GLY A 136 -10.06 1.36 7.26
C GLY A 136 -10.86 1.62 6.00
N THR A 137 -11.41 2.82 5.91
CA THR A 137 -12.16 3.30 4.76
C THR A 137 -11.38 4.44 4.12
N LEU A 138 -11.11 4.33 2.82
CA LEU A 138 -10.39 5.33 2.02
C LEU A 138 -11.33 5.91 0.97
N THR A 139 -11.48 7.23 0.99
CA THR A 139 -12.25 7.98 -0.01
C THR A 139 -11.30 8.92 -0.75
N VAL A 140 -11.22 8.76 -2.06
CA VAL A 140 -10.39 9.55 -2.97
C VAL A 140 -11.30 10.33 -3.90
N GLU A 141 -11.29 11.65 -3.73
CA GLU A 141 -11.96 12.61 -4.59
C GLU A 141 -10.91 13.44 -5.35
N SER A 142 -11.35 14.26 -6.31
CA SER A 142 -10.46 15.11 -7.10
C SER A 142 -9.66 16.11 -6.24
N THR A 143 -10.29 16.68 -5.23
CA THR A 143 -9.70 17.73 -4.39
C THR A 143 -9.20 17.23 -3.05
N ARG A 144 -9.70 16.11 -2.55
CA ARG A 144 -9.39 15.61 -1.20
C ARG A 144 -9.29 14.10 -1.10
N VAL A 145 -8.53 13.64 -0.12
CA VAL A 145 -8.43 12.25 0.31
C VAL A 145 -8.82 12.19 1.77
N THR A 146 -9.84 11.38 2.09
CA THR A 146 -10.29 11.14 3.45
C THR A 146 -10.00 9.70 3.82
N PHE A 147 -9.32 9.49 4.94
CA PHE A 147 -9.10 8.18 5.51
C PHE A 147 -9.77 8.09 6.88
N VAL A 148 -10.50 7.01 7.13
CA VAL A 148 -11.12 6.69 8.42
C VAL A 148 -10.53 5.39 8.91
N SER A 149 -9.89 5.43 10.09
CA SER A 149 -9.44 4.21 10.77
C SER A 149 -10.59 3.63 11.57
N GLU A 150 -11.03 2.42 11.22
CA GLU A 150 -12.08 1.72 11.97
C GLU A 150 -11.50 0.75 12.98
N LYS A 151 -10.33 0.17 12.67
CA LYS A 151 -9.60 -0.73 13.55
C LYS A 151 -8.10 -0.62 13.30
N GLY A 152 -7.34 -0.46 14.38
CA GLY A 152 -5.89 -0.29 14.33
C GLY A 152 -5.46 1.16 14.13
N GLU A 153 -4.16 1.35 13.97
CA GLU A 153 -3.52 2.66 13.91
C GLU A 153 -2.76 2.80 12.60
N PHE A 154 -2.96 3.93 11.93
CA PHE A 154 -2.37 4.21 10.63
C PHE A 154 -1.56 5.50 10.66
N THR A 155 -0.61 5.59 9.75
CA THR A 155 0.14 6.79 9.44
C THR A 155 -0.33 7.29 8.09
N LEU A 156 -0.74 8.55 8.03
CA LEU A 156 -1.08 9.23 6.78
C LEU A 156 0.00 10.27 6.48
N THR A 157 0.66 10.10 5.34
CA THR A 157 1.68 11.01 4.82
C THR A 157 1.12 11.73 3.59
N GLU A 158 1.07 13.05 3.62
CA GLU A 158 0.71 13.85 2.45
C GLU A 158 1.82 13.82 1.39
N THR A 159 1.47 13.54 0.13
CA THR A 159 2.44 13.38 -0.96
C THR A 159 3.16 14.67 -1.31
N GLU A 160 2.45 15.81 -1.26
CA GLU A 160 2.97 17.12 -1.67
C GLU A 160 3.88 17.73 -0.59
N SER A 161 3.40 17.75 0.66
CA SER A 161 4.11 18.39 1.78
C SER A 161 5.08 17.46 2.51
N GLY A 162 4.93 16.14 2.34
CA GLY A 162 5.61 15.13 3.16
C GLY A 162 5.15 15.10 4.62
N LYS A 163 4.13 15.90 4.99
CA LYS A 163 3.65 15.98 6.37
C LYS A 163 2.97 14.67 6.76
N THR A 164 3.42 14.14 7.89
CA THR A 164 2.91 12.91 8.47
C THR A 164 1.96 13.19 9.62
N ARG A 165 0.90 12.41 9.74
CA ARG A 165 0.02 12.39 10.91
C ARG A 165 -0.39 10.96 11.23
N THR A 166 -0.55 10.68 12.51
CA THR A 166 -1.13 9.42 12.97
C THR A 166 -2.65 9.52 12.93
N VAL A 167 -3.32 8.45 12.52
CA VAL A 167 -4.77 8.28 12.52
C VAL A 167 -5.10 7.12 13.47
N PRO A 168 -5.45 7.42 14.73
CA PRO A 168 -5.88 6.43 15.72
C PRO A 168 -7.15 5.69 15.30
N GLU A 169 -7.41 4.55 15.94
CA GLU A 169 -8.66 3.80 15.80
C GLU A 169 -9.88 4.68 16.14
N GLY A 170 -10.89 4.66 15.26
CA GLY A 170 -12.11 5.45 15.39
C GLY A 170 -11.99 6.89 14.89
N GLU A 171 -10.80 7.34 14.48
CA GLU A 171 -10.57 8.69 13.97
C GLU A 171 -10.52 8.76 12.44
N SER A 172 -10.72 9.97 11.94
CA SER A 172 -10.65 10.28 10.52
C SER A 172 -9.68 11.41 10.24
N ALA A 173 -9.06 11.39 9.06
CA ALA A 173 -8.13 12.41 8.67
C ALA A 173 -8.27 12.72 7.17
N THR A 174 -8.34 14.02 6.83
CA THR A 174 -8.51 14.51 5.44
C THR A 174 -7.28 15.27 4.94
N VAL A 175 -6.83 15.02 3.71
CA VAL A 175 -5.75 15.74 3.02
C VAL A 175 -6.27 16.34 1.74
N GLY A 176 -5.69 17.47 1.33
CA GLY A 176 -6.03 18.18 0.10
C GLY A 176 -6.61 19.55 0.41
N SER A 177 -6.88 20.29 -0.66
CA SER A 177 -7.44 21.62 -0.57
C SER A 177 -8.87 21.52 -0.04
N GLU A 178 -9.07 21.83 1.23
CA GLU A 178 -10.31 22.49 1.63
C GLU A 178 -10.32 23.80 0.87
N SER A 179 -10.86 23.80 -0.36
CA SER A 179 -11.33 25.06 -0.92
C SER A 179 -12.22 25.65 0.15
N GLU A 180 -11.82 26.80 0.67
CA GLU A 180 -12.54 27.60 1.65
C GLU A 180 -13.99 27.77 1.20
N SER A 181 -14.85 26.81 1.51
CA SER A 181 -16.28 27.04 1.64
C SER A 181 -16.52 27.51 3.06
N ALA A 182 -15.77 28.53 3.46
CA ALA A 182 -16.19 29.48 4.47
C ALA A 182 -17.27 30.38 3.84
N SER A 183 -18.39 29.80 3.41
CA SER A 183 -19.66 30.52 3.47
C SER A 183 -20.22 30.31 4.86
N ALA A 184 -19.63 31.04 5.81
CA ALA A 184 -20.31 31.42 7.02
C ALA A 184 -21.52 32.27 6.61
N THR A 185 -22.63 31.60 6.27
CA THR A 185 -23.95 32.24 6.26
C THR A 185 -24.26 32.56 7.71
N ARG A 186 -23.81 33.72 8.19
CA ARG A 186 -24.35 34.39 9.37
C ARG A 186 -25.81 34.74 9.08
N GLY A 187 -26.69 33.76 9.25
CA GLY A 187 -28.13 33.96 9.37
C GLY A 187 -28.45 34.35 10.80
N SER A 188 -28.94 35.58 10.96
CA SER A 188 -29.33 36.23 12.21
C SER A 188 -30.56 35.60 12.89
N GLY A 189 -30.59 35.61 14.23
CA GLY A 189 -31.77 35.37 15.10
C GLY A 189 -31.74 34.00 15.81
N VAL A 190 -31.86 33.83 17.13
CA VAL A 190 -32.37 34.63 18.26
C VAL A 190 -31.69 34.08 19.54
N PRO A 191 -31.34 34.89 20.56
CA PRO A 191 -30.71 34.37 21.78
C PRO A 191 -31.74 33.69 22.68
N SER A 192 -31.50 32.43 23.06
CA SER A 192 -32.16 31.82 24.21
C SER A 192 -31.13 31.50 25.29
N ALA A 193 -31.45 31.97 26.49
CA ALA A 193 -30.51 32.21 27.58
C ALA A 193 -30.24 30.98 28.46
N LYS A 194 -29.07 31.04 29.12
CA LYS A 194 -28.72 30.48 30.43
C LYS A 194 -28.77 28.95 30.62
N SER A 195 -27.57 28.39 30.85
CA SER A 195 -27.25 27.81 32.15
C SER A 195 -25.73 27.70 32.33
N VAL A 196 -25.21 28.55 33.21
CA VAL A 196 -23.85 28.52 33.76
C VAL A 196 -23.70 27.27 34.63
N ARG A 197 -22.68 26.45 34.37
CA ARG A 197 -22.01 25.66 35.42
C ARG A 197 -20.51 25.74 35.24
N THR A 198 -19.94 26.61 36.07
CA THR A 198 -18.54 26.66 36.47
C THR A 198 -18.15 25.34 37.14
N GLY A 199 -17.17 24.64 36.58
CA GLY A 199 -16.51 23.50 37.19
C GLY A 199 -15.00 23.68 37.08
N LEU A 200 -14.41 24.32 38.10
CA LEU A 200 -12.97 24.32 38.31
C LEU A 200 -12.51 22.89 38.61
N GLY A 201 -11.76 22.29 37.69
CA GLY A 201 -11.10 21.00 37.88
C GLY A 201 -9.61 21.12 37.56
N ARG A 202 -8.82 21.42 38.59
CA ARG A 202 -7.36 21.28 38.61
C ARG A 202 -6.96 19.85 38.20
N SER A 203 -6.00 19.68 37.29
CA SER A 203 -4.84 18.80 37.53
C SER A 203 -3.86 18.72 36.36
N LYS A 204 -2.62 19.13 36.67
CA LYS A 204 -1.33 18.51 36.33
C LYS A 204 -0.91 18.45 34.85
N ALA A 205 -0.01 19.38 34.54
CA ALA A 205 1.03 19.23 33.53
C ALA A 205 1.78 17.91 33.71
N ALA A 206 1.90 17.15 32.62
CA ALA A 206 2.81 16.03 32.50
C ALA A 206 3.85 16.39 31.43
N TRP A 207 5.06 16.67 31.89
CA TRP A 207 6.24 16.86 31.07
C TRP A 207 6.79 15.47 30.75
N TRP A 208 6.91 15.13 29.47
CA TRP A 208 7.71 13.99 29.04
C TRP A 208 8.74 14.48 28.03
N THR A 209 9.92 14.74 28.56
CA THR A 209 11.20 14.79 27.86
C THR A 209 11.53 13.36 27.42
N VAL A 210 11.70 13.13 26.12
CA VAL A 210 12.43 11.96 25.62
C VAL A 210 13.54 12.46 24.72
N GLY A 211 14.73 12.53 25.31
CA GLY A 211 15.98 12.59 24.55
C GLY A 211 16.43 11.16 24.24
N VAL A 212 16.80 10.91 22.98
CA VAL A 212 17.78 9.87 22.65
C VAL A 212 18.76 10.46 21.65
N VAL A 213 19.97 10.67 22.16
CA VAL A 213 21.22 10.86 21.43
C VAL A 213 21.65 9.49 20.91
N GLY A 214 22.10 9.42 19.66
CA GLY A 214 22.58 8.17 19.07
C GLY A 214 23.20 8.35 17.69
N ALA A 215 24.28 9.14 17.61
CA ALA A 215 25.23 9.04 16.51
C ALA A 215 25.99 7.71 16.65
N GLY A 216 25.98 6.89 15.60
CA GLY A 216 26.66 5.60 15.58
C GLY A 216 26.81 5.11 14.14
N ALA A 217 27.85 5.59 13.48
CA ALA A 217 28.36 4.98 12.27
C ALA A 217 29.04 3.65 12.64
N THR A 218 28.63 2.54 12.03
CA THR A 218 29.49 1.36 11.86
C THR A 218 29.33 0.80 10.46
N ALA A 219 30.44 0.85 9.73
CA ALA A 219 30.68 0.17 8.49
C ALA A 219 30.73 -1.35 8.67
N GLY A 220 30.44 -2.07 7.57
CA GLY A 220 31.03 -3.37 7.26
C GLY A 220 30.35 -4.59 7.88
N ALA A 221 29.81 -5.47 7.04
CA ALA A 221 30.46 -6.74 6.71
C ALA A 221 29.55 -7.56 5.79
N VAL A 222 30.13 -7.94 4.66
CA VAL A 222 29.61 -8.92 3.72
C VAL A 222 29.79 -10.30 4.33
N ALA A 223 28.76 -11.14 4.35
CA ALA A 223 28.91 -12.58 4.53
C ALA A 223 27.80 -13.28 3.75
N GLY A 224 28.18 -13.87 2.62
CA GLY A 224 27.36 -14.81 1.90
C GLY A 224 27.18 -16.09 2.71
N VAL A 225 25.96 -16.62 2.70
CA VAL A 225 25.71 -18.02 3.08
C VAL A 225 25.05 -18.69 1.89
N ARG A 226 25.79 -19.65 1.34
CA ARG A 226 25.43 -20.61 0.33
C ARG A 226 25.02 -21.88 1.07
N SER A 227 23.79 -22.36 0.87
CA SER A 227 23.35 -23.72 1.17
C SER A 227 22.35 -24.05 0.07
N SER A 228 22.69 -24.80 -0.98
CA SER A 228 22.96 -26.25 -1.02
C SER A 228 21.86 -27.09 -0.34
N ASP A 229 21.12 -27.76 -1.22
CA ASP A 229 20.49 -29.08 -1.09
C ASP A 229 19.41 -29.27 -0.02
N LYS A 230 18.18 -29.58 -0.45
CA LYS A 230 17.79 -30.96 -0.80
C LYS A 230 16.34 -31.03 -1.25
N ASP A 231 16.15 -31.65 -2.41
CA ASP A 231 14.94 -32.35 -2.83
C ASP A 231 14.39 -33.24 -1.72
N VAL A 232 13.10 -33.10 -1.38
CA VAL A 232 12.27 -34.20 -0.88
C VAL A 232 10.83 -33.98 -1.36
N ASN A 233 10.48 -34.62 -2.48
CA ASN A 233 9.10 -35.03 -2.78
C ASN A 233 8.78 -36.27 -1.92
N PRO A 234 7.55 -36.41 -1.39
CA PRO A 234 6.79 -37.63 -1.66
C PRO A 234 5.26 -37.38 -1.72
N PRO A 235 4.42 -38.42 -1.85
CA PRO A 235 3.91 -38.95 -3.10
C PRO A 235 2.42 -38.59 -3.33
N VAL A 236 2.05 -38.61 -4.60
CA VAL A 236 0.66 -38.68 -5.08
C VAL A 236 -0.02 -39.91 -4.48
N SER A 237 -1.18 -39.74 -3.86
CA SER A 237 -2.12 -40.84 -3.58
C SER A 237 -3.39 -40.69 -4.42
N PRO A 238 -3.90 -41.81 -4.96
CA PRO A 238 -4.92 -41.81 -6.00
C PRO A 238 -6.35 -41.61 -5.48
N SER A 239 -7.17 -41.18 -6.42
CA SER A 239 -8.62 -41.08 -6.43
C SER A 239 -9.37 -42.31 -5.92
N ARG A 240 -10.58 -42.06 -5.41
CA ARG A 240 -11.66 -43.05 -5.29
C ARG A 240 -13.03 -42.35 -5.27
N PRO A 241 -14.09 -43.10 -5.58
CA PRO A 241 -14.81 -43.14 -6.86
C PRO A 241 -15.78 -41.99 -7.09
#